data_AF-A0A830EZK2-F1
#
_entry.id   AF-A0A830EZK2-F1
#
_cell.length_a   1.000
_cell.length_b   1.000
_cell.length_c   1.000
_cell.angle_alpha   90.00
_cell.angle_beta   90.00
_cell.angle_gamma   90.00
#
_symmetry.space_group_name_H-M   'P 1'
#
loop_
_entity.id
_entity.type
_entity.pdbx_description
1 polymer ?
#
loop_
_entity_poly.entity_id
_entity_poly.type
_entity_poly.pdbx_seq_one_letter_code
_entity_poly.pdbx_strand_id
1 'polypeptide(L)' 'MPKLDCPDCERGIAMHELETKTVAQTTGFETNYRCPFCRADFEDVGQLL' A
#
# COMPACT_ATOMS: atom_id res chain seq x y z
N MET A 1 -6.58 13.23 8.41
CA MET A 1 -5.82 11.97 8.24
C MET A 1 -5.81 11.65 6.77
N PRO A 2 -4.65 11.47 6.13
CA PRO A 2 -4.58 11.11 4.72
C PRO A 2 -5.29 9.77 4.49
N LYS A 3 -6.19 9.75 3.51
CA LYS A 3 -6.86 8.56 3.01
C LYS A 3 -6.27 8.27 1.65
N LEU A 4 -6.00 7.00 1.38
CA LEU A 4 -5.44 6.53 0.14
C LEU A 4 -6.50 5.71 -0.58
N ASP A 5 -6.77 6.01 -1.84
CA ASP A 5 -7.65 5.19 -2.64
C ASP A 5 -6.87 4.04 -3.29
N CYS A 6 -7.37 2.82 -3.13
CA CYS A 6 -6.76 1.65 -3.74
C CYS A 6 -6.89 1.73 -5.27
N PRO A 7 -5.80 1.62 -6.06
CA PRO A 7 -5.89 1.67 -7.51
C PRO A 7 -6.68 0.49 -8.12
N ASP A 8 -6.74 -0.66 -7.44
CA ASP A 8 -7.42 -1.86 -7.94
C ASP A 8 -8.92 -1.91 -7.64
N CYS A 9 -9.34 -1.39 -6.49
CA CYS A 9 -10.75 -1.49 -6.04
C CYS A 9 -11.40 -0.14 -5.73
N GLU A 10 -10.67 0.96 -5.93
CA GLU A 10 -11.11 2.35 -5.76
C GLU A 10 -11.76 2.61 -4.39
N ARG A 11 -11.35 1.83 -3.39
CA ARG A 11 -11.80 1.99 -2.01
C ARG A 11 -10.83 2.88 -1.26
N GLY A 12 -11.39 3.83 -0.53
CA GLY A 12 -10.65 4.64 0.43
C GLY A 12 -10.17 3.80 1.61
N ILE A 13 -8.86 3.67 1.73
CA ILE A 13 -8.15 3.02 2.83
C ILE A 13 -7.51 4.10 3.69
N ALA A 14 -7.60 3.98 5.01
CA ALA A 14 -6.83 4.88 5.86
C ALA A 14 -5.36 4.43 5.89
N MET A 15 -4.42 5.37 5.84
CA MET A 15 -2.97 5.08 5.84
C MET A 15 -2.51 4.23 7.04
N HIS A 16 -3.23 4.28 8.17
CA HIS A 16 -2.95 3.44 9.35
C HIS A 16 -3.54 2.02 9.28
N GLU A 17 -4.49 1.78 8.37
CA GLU A 17 -5.08 0.46 8.12
C GLU A 17 -4.31 -0.31 7.02
N LEU A 18 -3.40 0.37 6.31
CA LEU A 18 -2.55 -0.24 5.30
C LEU A 18 -1.52 -1.16 5.93
N GLU A 19 -1.55 -2.42 5.51
CA GLU A 19 -0.54 -3.39 5.89
C GLU A 19 0.75 -3.07 5.14
N THR A 20 1.74 -2.57 5.86
CA THR A 20 3.08 -2.32 5.30
C THR A 20 3.90 -3.58 5.41
N LYS A 21 4.33 -4.11 4.26
CA LYS A 21 5.14 -5.30 4.15
C LYS A 21 6.49 -4.95 3.58
N THR A 22 7.50 -4.93 4.45
CA THR A 22 8.90 -4.81 4.01
C THR A 22 9.41 -6.20 3.63
N VAL A 23 9.81 -6.36 2.38
CA VAL A 23 10.41 -7.59 1.86
C VAL A 23 11.90 -7.34 1.62
N ALA A 24 12.74 -8.10 2.29
CA ALA A 24 14.17 -8.13 1.99
C ALA A 24 14.38 -8.87 0.67
N GLN A 25 14.87 -8.17 -0.34
CA GLN A 25 15.23 -8.72 -1.64
C GLN A 25 16.75 -8.84 -1.76
N THR A 26 17.21 -9.62 -2.73
CA THR A 26 18.65 -9.81 -2.99
C THR A 26 19.40 -8.50 -3.27
N THR A 27 18.71 -7.49 -3.79
CA THR A 27 19.25 -6.17 -4.15
C THR A 27 18.99 -5.08 -3.11
N GLY A 28 18.21 -5.35 -2.05
CA GLY A 28 17.86 -4.34 -1.05
C GLY A 28 16.59 -4.64 -0.25
N PHE A 29 15.86 -3.59 0.10
CA PHE A 29 14.57 -3.70 0.80
C PHE A 29 13.50 -3.05 -0.06
N GLU A 30 12.44 -3.78 -0.35
CA GLU A 30 11.25 -3.24 -1.00
C GLU A 30 10.14 -3.10 0.04
N THR A 31 9.47 -1.95 0.06
CA THR A 31 8.34 -1.71 0.95
C THR A 31 7.07 -1.73 0.11
N ASN A 32 6.26 -2.76 0.32
CA ASN A 32 4.98 -2.92 -0.35
C ASN A 32 3.84 -2.61 0.61
N TYR A 33 2.80 -2.02 0.09
CA TYR A 33 1.57 -1.72 0.79
C TYR A 33 0.48 -2.64 0.30
N ARG A 34 -0.24 -3.25 1.22
CA ARG A 34 -1.32 -4.17 0.87
C ARG A 34 -2.67 -3.59 1.25
N CYS A 35 -3.58 -3.58 0.29
CA CYS A 35 -4.97 -3.20 0.50
C CYS A 35 -5.68 -4.27 1.37
N PRO A 36 -6.30 -3.91 2.50
CA PRO A 36 -7.01 -4.87 3.34
C PRO A 36 -8.30 -5.41 2.69
N PHE A 37 -8.85 -4.71 1.69
CA PHE A 37 -10.12 -5.06 1.05
C PHE A 37 -9.95 -6.02 -0.12
N CYS A 38 -9.15 -5.66 -1.12
CA CYS A 38 -8.91 -6.48 -2.30
C CYS A 38 -7.63 -7.32 -2.21
N ARG A 39 -6.80 -7.10 -1.18
CA ARG A 39 -5.49 -7.75 -0.98
C ARG A 39 -4.48 -7.48 -2.08
N ALA A 40 -4.70 -6.45 -2.90
CA ALA A 40 -3.73 -5.96 -3.88
C ALA A 40 -2.50 -5.37 -3.18
N ASP A 41 -1.32 -5.67 -3.70
CA ASP A 41 -0.04 -5.19 -3.23
C ASP A 41 0.45 -4.08 -4.18
N PHE A 42 0.93 -2.95 -3.64
CA PHE A 42 1.42 -1.82 -4.42
C PHE A 42 2.58 -1.12 -3.71
N GLU A 43 3.55 -0.62 -4.47
CA GLU A 43 4.80 -0.06 -3.95
C GLU A 43 4.68 1.41 -3.52
N ASP A 44 3.73 2.16 -4.10
CA ASP A 44 3.67 3.61 -3.96
C ASP A 44 2.33 4.09 -3.37
N VAL A 45 2.42 4.67 -2.18
CA VAL A 45 1.33 5.40 -1.51
C VAL A 45 1.46 6.93 -1.68
N GLY A 46 2.62 7.40 -2.15
CA GLY A 46 2.99 8.81 -2.19
C GLY A 46 2.40 9.57 -3.39
N GLN A 47 2.12 8.86 -4.48
CA GLN A 47 1.52 9.43 -5.69
C GLN A 47 0.02 9.73 -5.58
N LEU A 48 -0.63 9.33 -4.47
CA LEU A 48 -2.07 9.47 -4.23
C LEU A 48 -2.42 10.63 -3.26
N LEU A 49 -1.47 11.55 -2.99
CA LEU A 49 -1.65 12.77 -2.20
C LEU A 49 -2.06 13.98 -3.04
#